data_AF-A0A1A1ZJM3-F1
#
_entry.id   AF-A0A1A1ZJM3-F1
#
_cell.length_a   1.000
_cell.length_b   1.000
_cell.length_c   1.000
_cell.angle_alpha   90.00
_cell.angle_beta   90.00
_cell.angle_gamma   90.00
#
_symmetry.space_group_name_H-M   'P 1'
#
loop_
_entity.id
_entity.type
_entity.pdbx_description
1 polymer ?
#
loop_
_entity_poly.entity_id
_entity_poly.type
_entity_poly.pdbx_seq_one_letter_code
_entity_poly.pdbx_strand_id
1 'polypeptide(L)'
;MARSRITFHEQGWDDIAEQVIETEGVDRMKRVADAANEHLDRDGYKVSVEGGDPLRKRDFRATVITATADAMYDNAKNNRLVSEFHRAGGQR
;
A
#
# COMPACT_ATOMS: atom_id res chain seq x y z
N MET A 1 -19.07 3.69 41.93
CA MET A 1 -18.04 3.20 40.99
C MET A 1 -17.47 4.40 40.25
N ALA A 2 -16.18 4.68 40.40
CA ALA A 2 -15.53 5.76 39.66
C ALA A 2 -15.45 5.36 38.18
N ARG A 3 -15.99 6.20 37.28
CA ARG A 3 -15.80 6.03 35.83
C ARG A 3 -14.38 6.44 35.49
N SER A 4 -13.53 5.50 35.16
CA SER A 4 -12.21 5.77 34.59
C SER A 4 -12.40 6.47 33.24
N ARG A 5 -11.79 7.66 33.06
CA ARG A 5 -11.80 8.39 31.79
C ARG A 5 -10.56 8.00 31.00
N ILE A 6 -10.71 7.09 30.04
CA ILE A 6 -9.65 6.75 29.08
C ILE A 6 -9.55 7.90 28.07
N THR A 7 -8.33 8.37 27.79
CA THR A 7 -8.06 9.41 26.78
C THR A 7 -7.25 8.77 25.65
N PHE A 8 -7.70 8.92 24.41
CA PHE A 8 -7.03 8.37 23.23
C PHE A 8 -5.88 9.28 22.80
N HIS A 9 -4.70 8.71 22.51
CA HIS A 9 -3.51 9.46 22.10
C HIS A 9 -3.36 9.37 20.57
N GLU A 10 -4.01 10.30 19.86
CA GLU A 10 -4.11 10.27 18.38
C GLU A 10 -2.75 10.18 17.69
N GLN A 11 -1.78 11.02 18.06
CA GLN A 11 -0.43 10.96 17.48
C GLN A 11 0.25 9.60 17.67
N GLY A 12 0.05 8.98 18.84
CA GLY A 12 0.69 7.70 19.14
C GLY A 12 0.06 6.54 18.36
N TRP A 13 -1.20 6.70 17.94
CA TRP A 13 -1.85 5.76 17.05
C TRP A 13 -1.37 5.91 15.61
N ASP A 14 -1.16 7.16 15.15
CA ASP A 14 -0.65 7.46 13.81
C ASP A 14 0.78 6.92 13.63
N ASP A 15 1.66 7.13 14.62
CA ASP A 15 3.03 6.61 14.60
C ASP A 15 3.05 5.06 14.47
N ILE A 16 2.12 4.37 15.15
CA ILE A 16 1.98 2.91 15.06
C ILE A 16 1.46 2.50 13.68
N ALA A 17 0.46 3.21 13.15
CA ALA A 17 -0.14 2.91 11.85
C ALA A 17 0.86 3.12 10.70
N GLU A 18 1.62 4.23 10.72
CA GLU A 18 2.71 4.52 9.79
C GLU A 18 3.73 3.39 9.80
N GLN A 19 4.22 3.02 10.98
CA GLN A 19 5.21 1.96 11.13
C GLN A 19 4.72 0.63 10.56
N VAL A 20 3.48 0.24 10.80
CA VAL A 20 2.89 -0.99 10.23
C VAL A 20 2.79 -0.91 8.71
N ILE A 21 2.43 0.24 8.15
CA ILE A 21 2.31 0.42 6.70
C ILE A 21 3.68 0.40 6.02
N GLU A 22 4.68 1.05 6.58
CA GLU A 22 6.04 1.07 6.04
C GLU A 22 6.74 -0.29 6.10
N THR A 23 6.48 -1.07 7.15
CA THR A 23 7.11 -2.38 7.35
C THR A 23 6.36 -3.50 6.62
N GLU A 24 5.06 -3.64 6.89
CA GLU A 24 4.26 -4.75 6.35
C GLU A 24 3.54 -4.37 5.06
N GLY A 25 2.96 -3.18 5.01
CA GLY A 25 2.17 -2.71 3.85
C GLY A 25 3.02 -2.60 2.59
N VAL A 26 4.19 -1.96 2.70
CA VAL A 26 5.13 -1.78 1.59
C VAL A 26 5.63 -3.12 1.07
N ASP A 27 6.08 -4.03 1.95
CA ASP A 27 6.62 -5.31 1.52
C ASP A 27 5.56 -6.19 0.85
N ARG A 28 4.31 -6.14 1.33
CA ARG A 28 3.18 -6.80 0.64
C ARG A 28 2.95 -6.23 -0.76
N MET A 29 3.01 -4.91 -0.92
CA MET A 29 2.79 -4.25 -2.21
C MET A 29 3.98 -4.38 -3.16
N LYS A 30 5.22 -4.49 -2.66
CA LYS A 30 6.40 -4.80 -3.48
C LYS A 30 6.20 -6.12 -4.22
N ARG A 31 5.74 -7.17 -3.53
CA ARG A 31 5.44 -8.48 -4.16
C ARG A 31 4.44 -8.37 -5.31
N VAL A 32 3.44 -7.49 -5.20
CA VAL A 32 2.46 -7.25 -6.26
C VAL A 32 3.09 -6.45 -7.40
N ALA A 33 3.88 -5.42 -7.09
CA ALA A 33 4.58 -4.63 -8.09
C ALA A 33 5.59 -5.47 -8.88
N ASP A 34 6.38 -6.30 -8.21
CA ASP A 34 7.35 -7.20 -8.80
C ASP A 34 6.65 -8.20 -9.73
N ALA A 35 5.60 -8.87 -9.25
CA ALA A 35 4.79 -9.79 -10.06
C ALA A 35 4.14 -9.10 -11.27
N ALA A 36 3.73 -7.85 -11.15
CA ALA A 36 3.22 -7.07 -12.27
C ALA A 36 4.33 -6.68 -13.27
N ASN A 37 5.53 -6.36 -12.78
CA ASN A 37 6.70 -6.02 -13.60
C ASN A 37 7.28 -7.23 -14.34
N GLU A 38 7.06 -8.47 -13.90
CA GLU A 38 7.42 -9.69 -14.67
C GLU A 38 6.79 -9.73 -16.08
N HIS A 39 5.73 -8.95 -16.31
CA HIS A 39 5.05 -8.84 -17.62
C HIS A 39 5.52 -7.66 -18.46
N LEU A 40 6.53 -6.92 -18.01
CA LEU A 40 7.09 -5.75 -18.69
C LEU A 40 8.60 -5.94 -18.90
N ASP A 41 9.15 -5.32 -19.96
CA ASP A 41 10.60 -5.33 -20.22
C ASP A 41 11.39 -4.44 -19.24
N ARG A 42 10.70 -3.62 -18.44
CA ARG A 42 11.26 -2.67 -17.49
C ARG A 42 10.27 -2.36 -16.37
N ASP A 43 10.79 -1.93 -15.22
CA ASP A 43 9.97 -1.57 -14.07
C ASP A 43 9.03 -0.40 -14.36
N GLY A 44 7.73 -0.69 -14.34
CA GLY A 44 6.67 0.28 -14.57
C GLY A 44 5.66 0.38 -13.43
N TYR A 45 5.52 -0.67 -12.62
CA TYR A 45 4.71 -0.69 -11.40
C TYR A 45 5.57 -0.36 -10.18
N LYS A 46 5.10 0.56 -9.32
CA LYS A 46 5.85 1.02 -8.13
C LYS A 46 4.95 1.12 -6.90
N VAL A 47 5.54 0.98 -5.72
CA VAL A 47 4.84 1.19 -4.45
C VAL A 47 4.90 2.65 -4.03
N SER A 48 3.79 3.21 -3.58
CA SER A 48 3.67 4.53 -2.98
C SER A 48 3.03 4.43 -1.60
N VAL A 49 3.52 5.24 -0.66
CA VAL A 49 2.98 5.34 0.71
C VAL A 49 2.41 6.74 0.92
N GLU A 50 1.26 6.84 1.57
CA GLU A 50 0.57 8.11 1.86
C GLU A 50 -0.02 8.11 3.29
N GLY A 51 0.13 9.21 4.06
CA GLY A 51 -0.50 9.46 5.37
C GLY A 51 -0.19 10.86 5.96
N GLY A 52 -1.12 11.46 6.75
CA GLY A 52 -1.04 12.82 7.36
C GLY A 52 -1.06 13.98 6.33
N ASP A 53 -1.27 15.30 6.57
CA ASP A 53 -1.39 16.23 7.71
C ASP A 53 -1.91 17.62 7.15
N PRO A 54 -2.88 18.38 7.72
CA PRO A 54 -4.10 17.91 8.39
C PRO A 54 -4.77 16.77 7.61
N LEU A 55 -5.83 16.21 8.18
CA LEU A 55 -6.67 15.09 7.72
C LEU A 55 -6.60 14.72 6.23
N ARG A 56 -6.47 13.42 5.93
CA ARG A 56 -6.81 12.85 4.62
C ARG A 56 -7.37 11.43 4.81
N LYS A 57 -8.59 11.34 5.36
CA LYS A 57 -9.19 10.13 5.99
C LYS A 57 -8.99 8.79 5.23
N ARG A 58 -8.65 7.72 5.99
CA ARG A 58 -7.95 6.48 5.52
C ARG A 58 -6.44 6.73 5.27
N ASP A 59 -5.84 7.51 6.15
CA ASP A 59 -4.42 7.83 6.13
C ASP A 59 -3.56 6.67 6.62
N PHE A 60 -2.32 6.65 6.12
CA PHE A 60 -1.36 5.55 6.09
C PHE A 60 -1.86 4.36 5.27
N ARG A 61 -1.42 4.33 4.00
CA ARG A 61 -1.66 3.24 3.04
C ARG A 61 -0.43 3.01 2.18
N ALA A 62 -0.17 1.74 1.84
CA ALA A 62 0.74 1.36 0.76
C ALA A 62 -0.09 0.96 -0.47
N THR A 63 0.21 1.53 -1.63
CA THR A 63 -0.53 1.29 -2.88
C THR A 63 0.46 1.02 -4.02
N VAL A 64 0.12 0.10 -4.94
CA VAL A 64 0.86 -0.05 -6.20
C VAL A 64 0.27 0.88 -7.25
N ILE A 65 1.13 1.69 -7.87
CA ILE A 65 0.79 2.64 -8.93
C ILE A 65 1.47 2.25 -10.25
N THR A 66 0.85 2.63 -11.35
CA THR A 66 1.45 2.58 -12.70
C THR A 66 2.27 3.86 -12.91
N ALA A 67 3.59 3.76 -12.80
CA ALA A 67 4.50 4.90 -12.91
C ALA A 67 4.93 5.22 -14.35
N THR A 68 4.66 4.32 -15.31
CA THR A 68 5.02 4.48 -16.73
C THR A 68 3.82 4.25 -17.62
N ALA A 69 3.88 4.77 -18.86
CA ALA A 69 2.83 4.59 -19.86
C ALA A 69 2.62 3.11 -20.22
N ASP A 70 3.69 2.33 -20.29
CA ASP A 70 3.62 0.89 -20.58
C ASP A 70 2.85 0.15 -19.48
N ALA A 71 3.11 0.45 -18.21
CA ALA A 71 2.38 -0.12 -17.08
C ALA A 71 0.91 0.33 -17.05
N MET A 72 0.63 1.58 -17.39
CA MET A 72 -0.75 2.06 -17.53
C MET A 72 -1.51 1.28 -18.61
N TYR A 73 -0.88 1.04 -19.76
CA TYR A 73 -1.47 0.30 -20.87
C TYR A 73 -1.66 -1.18 -20.54
N ASP A 74 -0.64 -1.85 -19.99
CA ASP A 74 -0.72 -3.25 -19.56
C ASP A 74 -1.83 -3.43 -18.51
N ASN A 75 -1.87 -2.58 -17.49
CA ASN A 75 -2.90 -2.66 -16.45
C ASN A 75 -4.30 -2.46 -17.03
N ALA A 76 -4.49 -1.48 -17.91
CA ALA A 76 -5.79 -1.21 -18.53
C ALA A 76 -6.27 -2.37 -19.41
N LYS A 77 -5.35 -3.07 -20.09
CA LYS A 77 -5.67 -4.19 -20.98
C LYS A 77 -5.89 -5.50 -20.23
N ASN A 78 -5.09 -5.76 -19.20
CA ASN A 78 -4.98 -7.06 -18.55
C ASN A 78 -5.52 -7.08 -17.10
N ASN A 79 -5.95 -5.94 -16.56
CA ASN A 79 -6.32 -5.77 -15.14
C ASN A 79 -5.21 -6.24 -14.20
N ARG A 80 -3.96 -5.94 -14.56
CA ARG A 80 -2.77 -6.54 -13.96
C ARG A 80 -2.73 -6.41 -12.44
N LEU A 81 -2.97 -5.20 -11.92
CA LEU A 81 -2.95 -4.93 -10.47
C LEU A 81 -3.94 -5.81 -9.70
N VAL A 82 -5.13 -6.04 -10.25
CA VAL A 82 -6.14 -6.90 -9.62
C VAL A 82 -5.75 -8.37 -9.75
N SER A 83 -5.27 -8.78 -10.93
CA SER A 83 -4.87 -10.16 -11.18
C SER A 83 -3.72 -10.62 -10.29
N GLU A 84 -2.74 -9.76 -10.02
CA GLU A 84 -1.57 -10.09 -9.20
C GLU A 84 -1.76 -9.76 -7.71
N PHE A 85 -2.90 -9.16 -7.32
CA PHE A 85 -3.13 -8.75 -5.93
C PHE A 85 -3.06 -9.92 -4.93
N HIS A 86 -3.36 -11.14 -5.38
CA HIS A 86 -3.25 -12.35 -4.56
C HIS A 86 -1.83 -12.57 -3.99
N ARG A 87 -0.79 -12.03 -4.66
CA ARG A 87 0.61 -12.08 -4.19
C ARG A 87 0.86 -11.26 -2.93
N ALA A 88 -0.01 -10.31 -2.61
CA ALA A 88 0.08 -9.51 -1.39
C ALA A 88 -0.01 -10.36 -0.11
N GLY A 89 -0.64 -11.55 -0.16
CA GLY A 89 -0.77 -12.46 0.99
C GLY A 89 0.50 -13.26 1.32
N GLY A 90 1.51 -13.25 0.45
CA GLY A 90 2.71 -14.10 0.56
C GLY A 90 2.52 -15.49 -0.07
N GLN A 91 3.65 -16.16 -0.34
CA GLN A 91 3.66 -17.55 -0.83
C GLN A 91 2.99 -18.45 0.23
N ARG A 92 1.96 -19.20 -0.18
CA ARG A 92 1.49 -20.36 0.56
C ARG A 92 2.38 -21.56 0.26
#